data_AF-A0A2V2FNF7-F1
#
_entry.id   AF-A0A2V2FNF7-F1
#
_cell.length_a   1.000
_cell.length_b   1.000
_cell.length_c   1.000
_cell.angle_alpha   90.00
_cell.angle_beta   90.00
_cell.angle_gamma   90.00
#
_symmetry.space_group_name_H-M   'P 1'
#
loop_
_entity.id
_entity.type
_entity.pdbx_description
1 polymer ?
#
loop_
_entity_poly.entity_id
_entity_poly.type
_entity_poly.pdbx_seq_one_letter_code
_entity_poly.pdbx_strand_id
1 'polypeptide(L)' 'MKPYYEILRSLREDHDLTQSDVANLLGTTQQVYSRYENGVNEMPVRHIVTLCKFYRVSADFILGLPENEGV' A
#
# COMPACT_ATOMS: atom_id res chain seq x y z
N MET A 1 15.91 4.10 0.19
CA MET A 1 14.67 3.56 0.77
C MET A 1 13.58 3.75 -0.27
N LYS A 2 12.84 2.70 -0.65
CA LYS A 2 11.73 2.85 -1.61
C LYS A 2 10.58 3.60 -0.92
N PRO A 3 9.91 4.55 -1.57
CA PRO A 3 8.74 5.19 -1.01
C PRO A 3 7.57 4.21 -0.89
N TYR A 4 6.67 4.43 0.07
CA TYR A 4 5.60 3.48 0.38
C TYR A 4 4.71 3.14 -0.83
N TYR A 5 4.45 4.10 -1.72
CA TYR A 5 3.60 3.88 -2.90
C TYR A 5 4.22 2.93 -3.93
N GLU A 6 5.55 2.88 -4.04
CA GLU A 6 6.25 1.88 -4.87
C GLU A 6 6.14 0.49 -4.25
N ILE A 7 6.23 0.38 -2.92
CA ILE A 7 6.08 -0.89 -2.20
C ILE A 7 4.65 -1.42 -2.37
N LEU A 8 3.65 -0.56 -2.27
CA LEU A 8 2.25 -0.92 -2.51
C LEU A 8 2.00 -1.40 -3.95
N ARG A 9 2.64 -0.74 -4.93
CA ARG A 9 2.59 -1.18 -6.33
C ARG A 9 3.17 -2.59 -6.51
N SER A 10 4.35 -2.83 -5.95
CA SER A 10 4.98 -4.17 -6.00
C SER A 10 4.11 -5.24 -5.35
N LEU A 11 3.60 -4.99 -4.13
CA LEU A 11 2.68 -5.92 -3.46
C LEU A 11 1.43 -6.22 -4.30
N ARG A 12 0.86 -5.21 -4.97
CA ARG A 12 -0.29 -5.41 -5.85
C ARG A 12 0.07 -6.30 -7.05
N GLU A 13 1.19 -6.02 -7.71
CA GLU A 13 1.66 -6.74 -8.89
C GLU A 13 2.06 -8.19 -8.55
N ASP A 14 2.71 -8.42 -7.41
CA ASP A 14 3.09 -9.75 -6.91
C ASP A 14 1.87 -10.64 -6.58
N HIS A 15 0.72 -10.03 -6.32
CA HIS A 15 -0.55 -10.71 -6.06
C HIS A 15 -1.46 -10.80 -7.29
N ASP A 16 -0.97 -10.45 -8.48
CA ASP A 16 -1.73 -10.42 -9.75
C ASP A 16 -3.01 -9.56 -9.69
N LEU A 17 -3.01 -8.51 -8.86
CA LEU A 17 -4.17 -7.64 -8.66
C LEU A 17 -4.14 -6.43 -9.59
N THR A 18 -5.30 -6.03 -10.09
CA THR A 18 -5.46 -4.75 -10.79
C THR A 18 -5.61 -3.60 -9.78
N GLN A 19 -5.38 -2.36 -10.24
CA GLN A 19 -5.65 -1.18 -9.42
C GLN A 19 -7.14 -1.07 -9.02
N SER A 20 -8.05 -1.63 -9.83
CA SER A 20 -9.48 -1.68 -9.52
C SER A 20 -9.78 -2.64 -8.37
N ASP A 21 -9.10 -3.79 -8.30
CA ASP A 21 -9.31 -4.76 -7.23
C ASP A 21 -8.93 -4.19 -5.86
N VAL A 22 -7.78 -3.51 -5.80
CA VAL A 22 -7.34 -2.86 -4.57
C VAL A 22 -8.22 -1.65 -4.24
N ALA A 23 -8.67 -0.89 -5.23
CA ALA A 23 -9.62 0.20 -4.99
C ALA A 23 -10.94 -0.31 -4.38
N ASN A 24 -11.47 -1.43 -4.89
CA ASN A 24 -12.66 -2.08 -4.36
C ASN A 24 -12.45 -2.56 -2.92
N LEU A 25 -11.31 -3.19 -2.62
CA LEU A 25 -10.91 -3.58 -1.25
C LEU A 25 -10.91 -2.38 -0.30
N LEU A 26 -10.46 -1.22 -0.77
CA LEU A 26 -10.36 0.01 0.03
C LEU A 26 -11.65 0.82 0.08
N GLY A 27 -12.68 0.44 -0.68
CA GLY A 27 -13.92 1.21 -0.81
C GLY A 27 -13.70 2.58 -1.46
N THR A 28 -12.81 2.66 -2.46
CA THR A 28 -12.52 3.89 -3.23
C THR A 28 -12.57 3.62 -4.73
N THR A 29 -12.33 4.63 -5.55
CA THR A 29 -12.29 4.48 -7.02
C THR A 29 -10.89 4.11 -7.51
N GLN A 30 -10.80 3.41 -8.64
CA GLN A 30 -9.51 3.07 -9.27
C GLN A 30 -8.66 4.32 -9.54
N GLN A 31 -9.28 5.44 -9.97
CA GLN A 31 -8.58 6.69 -10.20
C GLN A 31 -7.94 7.24 -8.92
N VAL A 32 -8.67 7.19 -7.79
CA VAL A 32 -8.14 7.66 -6.50
C VAL A 32 -7.01 6.75 -6.04
N TYR A 33 -7.17 5.43 -6.14
CA TYR A 33 -6.12 4.48 -5.80
C TYR A 33 -4.86 4.65 -6.67
N SER A 34 -5.02 4.88 -7.97
CA SER A 34 -3.93 5.17 -8.90
C SER A 34 -3.14 6.42 -8.48
N ARG A 35 -3.81 7.47 -7.97
CA ARG A 35 -3.11 8.65 -7.42
C ARG A 35 -2.29 8.33 -6.17
N TYR A 36 -2.76 7.42 -5.32
CA TYR A 36 -1.98 6.95 -4.18
C TYR A 36 -0.75 6.16 -4.62
N GLU A 37 -0.93 5.21 -5.55
CA GLU A 37 0.14 4.32 -6.04
C GLU A 37 1.21 5.06 -6.87
N ASN A 38 0.89 6.25 -7.36
CA ASN A 38 1.83 7.15 -8.05
C ASN A 38 2.38 8.26 -7.14
N GLY A 39 2.05 8.27 -5.84
CA GLY A 39 2.53 9.30 -4.90
C GLY A 39 1.95 10.71 -5.14
N VAL A 40 0.91 10.85 -5.96
CA VAL A 40 0.25 12.13 -6.26
C VAL A 40 -0.57 12.61 -5.06
N ASN A 41 -1.23 11.67 -4.38
CA ASN A 41 -1.99 11.92 -3.16
C ASN A 41 -1.43 11.06 -2.03
N GLU A 42 -1.41 11.62 -0.81
CA GLU A 42 -1.14 10.81 0.38
C GLU A 42 -2.28 9.81 0.64
N MET A 43 -1.91 8.58 0.97
CA MET A 43 -2.87 7.56 1.33
C MET A 43 -3.33 7.73 2.80
N PRO A 44 -4.63 7.81 3.08
CA PRO A 44 -5.15 7.78 4.43
C PRO A 44 -4.67 6.56 5.23
N VAL A 45 -4.27 6.76 6.49
CA VAL A 45 -3.77 5.70 7.39
C VAL A 45 -4.71 4.48 7.46
N ARG A 46 -6.03 4.70 7.44
CA ARG A 46 -7.02 3.61 7.43
C ARG A 46 -6.83 2.63 6.25
N HIS A 47 -6.42 3.12 5.08
CA HIS A 47 -6.18 2.28 3.91
C HIS A 47 -4.88 1.51 4.07
N ILE A 48 -3.84 2.13 4.63
CA ILE A 48 -2.59 1.43 4.98
C ILE A 48 -2.88 0.27 5.92
N VAL A 49 -3.67 0.50 6.99
CA VAL A 49 -4.07 -0.57 7.93
C VAL A 49 -4.82 -1.72 7.22
N THR A 50 -5.72 -1.40 6.27
CA THR A 50 -6.42 -2.42 5.47
C THR A 50 -5.43 -3.22 4.62
N LEU A 51 -4.48 -2.56 3.96
CA LEU A 51 -3.48 -3.22 3.10
C LEU A 51 -2.52 -4.08 3.92
N CYS A 52 -2.08 -3.63 5.11
CA CYS A 52 -1.27 -4.45 6.02
C CYS A 52 -1.98 -5.77 6.35
N LYS A 53 -3.28 -5.71 6.68
CA LYS A 53 -4.08 -6.90 7.01
C LYS A 53 -4.30 -7.81 5.79
N PHE A 54 -4.55 -7.21 4.63
CA PHE A 54 -4.82 -7.94 3.40
C PHE A 54 -3.58 -8.69 2.89
N TYR A 55 -2.45 -7.99 2.78
CA TYR A 55 -1.18 -8.57 2.31
C TYR A 55 -0.42 -9.33 3.41
N ARG A 56 -0.88 -9.26 4.67
CA ARG A 56 -0.25 -9.89 5.83
C ARG A 56 1.20 -9.42 6.05
N VAL A 57 1.41 -8.11 5.91
CA VAL A 57 2.70 -7.44 6.13
C VAL A 57 2.60 -6.40 7.23
N SER A 58 3.74 -6.02 7.83
CA SER A 58 3.78 -4.96 8.83
C SER A 58 3.64 -3.57 8.19
N ALA A 59 3.26 -2.58 9.00
CA ALA A 59 3.28 -1.18 8.56
C ALA A 59 4.72 -0.72 8.26
N ASP A 60 5.70 -1.17 9.05
CA ASP A 60 7.12 -0.85 8.84
C ASP A 60 7.58 -1.27 7.44
N PHE A 61 7.19 -2.48 6.99
CA PHE A 61 7.48 -2.96 5.64
C PHE A 61 6.85 -2.07 4.57
N ILE A 62 5.55 -1.78 4.65
CA ILE A 62 4.87 -0.92 3.66
C ILE A 62 5.48 0.49 3.64
N LEU A 63 5.83 1.03 4.80
CA LEU A 63 6.40 2.36 4.94
C LEU A 63 7.90 2.41 4.58
N GLY A 64 8.50 1.27 4.26
CA GLY A 64 9.93 1.15 3.94
C GLY A 64 10.86 1.39 5.12
N LEU A 65 10.35 1.34 6.35
CA LEU A 65 11.13 1.53 7.57
C LEU A 65 12.07 0.34 7.80
N PRO A 66 13.26 0.57 8.39
CA PRO A 66 14.13 -0.54 8.77
C PRO A 66 13.42 -1.45 9.77
N GLU A 67 13.72 -2.76 9.72
CA GLU A 67 13.38 -3.64 10.83
C GLU A 67 14.05 -3.08 12.08
N ASN A 68 13.25 -2.80 13.11
CA ASN A 68 13.79 -2.33 14.38
C ASN A 68 14.73 -3.40 14.93
N GLU A 69 16.04 -3.16 14.88
CA GLU A 69 16.96 -3.81 15.82
C GLU A 69 16.50 -3.35 17.21
N GLY A 70 15.84 -4.24 17.93
CA GLY A 70 15.06 -3.91 19.12
C GLY A 70 15.75 -2.94 20.08
N VAL A 71 14.98 -1.93 20.50
CA VAL A 71 15.25 -1.17 21.73
C VAL A 71 14.41 -1.76 22.84
#